data_AF-A0A9E6MEX1-F1
#
_entry.id   AF-A0A9E6MEX1-F1
#
_cell.length_a   1.000
_cell.length_b   1.000
_cell.length_c   1.000
_cell.angle_alpha   90.00
_cell.angle_beta   90.00
_cell.angle_gamma   90.00
#
_symmetry.space_group_name_H-M   'P 1'
#
loop_
_entity.id
_entity.type
_entity.pdbx_description
1 polymer ?
#
loop_
_entity_poly.entity_id
_entity_poly.type
_entity_poly.pdbx_seq_one_letter_code
_entity_poly.pdbx_strand_id
1 'polypeptide(L)'
;MRLRHVRSGFTIVELLVVIVVIAILATLLTVIYMDSQLQARDTQVRNGAHKVAEALGVWAANNGGRFPAGGLSSTVAIAGGVCTDGATGFVGTGRYICTLEDVLVAANLLPAGFTTALPVNTQVSGGATNGTKSLAVYPCGTNTQVVFYALESPSQDDTNNFNTLVTQCGTASSVHDTMGMRGALLFKY
;
A
#
# COMPACT_ATOMS: atom_id res chain seq x y z
N MET A 1 -69.04 22.45 8.66
CA MET A 1 -68.09 22.39 9.79
C MET A 1 -66.69 22.72 9.26
N ARG A 2 -66.16 23.92 9.52
CA ARG A 2 -64.85 24.38 8.98
C ARG A 2 -63.76 23.99 9.99
N LEU A 3 -62.87 23.08 9.59
CA LEU A 3 -61.68 22.71 10.35
C LEU A 3 -60.70 23.90 10.38
N ARG A 4 -60.41 24.42 11.58
CA ARG A 4 -59.51 25.54 11.79
C ARG A 4 -58.08 25.01 11.78
N HIS A 5 -57.31 25.33 10.75
CA HIS A 5 -55.89 24.95 10.65
C HIS A 5 -55.07 25.81 11.61
N VAL A 6 -54.55 25.20 12.69
CA VAL A 6 -53.58 25.84 13.59
C VAL A 6 -52.24 25.87 12.86
N ARG A 7 -51.84 27.06 12.37
CA ARG A 7 -50.47 27.27 11.90
C ARG A 7 -49.55 27.40 13.12
N SER A 8 -48.91 26.30 13.49
CA SER A 8 -47.73 26.31 14.35
C SER A 8 -46.57 26.90 13.54
N GLY A 9 -46.05 28.04 13.99
CA GLY A 9 -44.84 28.64 13.44
C GLY A 9 -43.62 28.12 14.22
N PHE A 10 -42.56 27.74 13.51
CA PHE A 10 -41.27 27.44 14.11
C PHE A 10 -40.65 28.72 14.65
N THR A 11 -40.14 28.70 15.89
CA THR A 11 -39.42 29.85 16.44
C THR A 11 -38.04 29.96 15.80
N ILE A 12 -37.53 31.19 15.66
CA ILE A 12 -36.16 31.42 15.17
C ILE A 12 -35.14 30.73 16.08
N VAL A 13 -35.43 30.64 17.38
CA VAL A 13 -34.57 29.98 18.36
C VAL A 13 -34.48 28.47 18.10
N GLU A 14 -35.59 27.80 17.80
CA GLU A 14 -35.59 26.37 17.45
C GLU A 14 -34.75 26.11 16.18
N LEU A 15 -34.87 26.97 15.17
CA LEU A 15 -34.06 26.84 13.96
C LEU A 15 -32.56 27.11 14.23
N LEU A 16 -32.26 28.08 15.11
CA LEU A 16 -30.89 28.42 15.49
C LEU A 16 -30.20 27.29 16.26
N VAL A 17 -30.89 26.67 17.22
CA VAL A 17 -30.31 25.55 17.98
C VAL A 17 -30.06 24.35 17.05
N VAL A 18 -30.95 24.09 16.10
CA VAL A 18 -30.78 22.99 15.12
C VAL A 18 -29.54 23.20 14.26
N ILE A 19 -29.31 24.39 13.72
CA ILE A 19 -28.11 24.64 12.90
C ILE A 19 -26.82 24.55 13.73
N VAL A 20 -26.84 24.98 15.00
CA VAL A 20 -25.68 24.87 15.90
C VAL A 20 -25.37 23.40 16.20
N VAL A 21 -26.38 22.59 16.49
CA VAL A 21 -26.19 21.15 16.73
C VAL A 21 -25.69 20.44 15.47
N ILE A 22 -26.24 20.74 14.29
CA ILE A 22 -25.76 20.17 13.02
C ILE A 22 -24.30 20.56 12.77
N ALA A 23 -23.92 21.82 13.03
CA ALA A 23 -22.54 22.27 12.85
C ALA A 23 -21.55 21.53 13.77
N ILE A 24 -21.90 21.32 15.04
CA ILE A 24 -21.07 20.56 16.00
C ILE A 24 -20.95 19.09 15.57
N LEU A 25 -22.06 18.46 15.17
CA LEU A 25 -22.03 17.07 14.73
C LEU A 25 -21.22 16.91 13.43
N ALA A 26 -21.36 17.84 12.47
CA ALA A 26 -20.63 17.80 11.21
C ALA A 26 -19.10 17.91 11.40
N THR A 27 -18.63 18.79 12.31
CA THR A 27 -17.19 18.92 12.57
C THR A 27 -16.60 17.66 13.22
N LEU A 28 -17.29 17.07 14.20
CA LEU A 28 -16.86 15.81 14.83
C LEU A 28 -16.79 14.65 13.81
N LEU A 29 -17.81 14.52 12.96
CA LEU A 29 -17.84 13.49 11.92
C LEU A 29 -16.69 13.64 10.92
N THR A 30 -16.33 14.88 10.56
CA THR A 30 -15.26 15.15 9.60
C THR A 30 -13.90 14.66 10.11
N VAL A 31 -13.57 14.91 11.38
CA VAL A 31 -12.28 14.52 11.96
C VAL A 31 -12.12 13.00 12.04
N ILE A 32 -13.17 12.28 12.46
CA ILE A 32 -13.14 10.81 12.60
C ILE A 32 -13.05 10.12 11.23
N TYR A 33 -13.74 10.66 10.22
CA TYR A 33 -13.81 10.06 8.89
C TYR A 33 -12.44 10.03 8.20
N MET A 34 -11.62 11.08 8.34
CA MET A 34 -10.29 11.14 7.73
C MET A 34 -9.36 10.02 8.24
N ASP A 35 -9.32 9.77 9.54
CA ASP A 35 -8.46 8.73 10.13
C ASP A 35 -8.88 7.31 9.68
N SER A 36 -10.19 7.05 9.63
CA SER A 36 -10.71 5.75 9.19
C SER A 36 -10.38 5.42 7.73
N GLN A 37 -10.35 6.42 6.85
CA GLN A 37 -9.96 6.22 5.45
C GLN A 37 -8.47 5.89 5.31
N LEU A 38 -7.60 6.55 6.07
CA LEU A 38 -6.16 6.27 6.08
C LEU A 38 -5.90 4.84 6.54
N GLN A 39 -6.52 4.41 7.63
CA GLN A 39 -6.39 3.04 8.13
C GLN A 39 -6.91 1.98 7.14
N ALA A 40 -7.98 2.28 6.41
CA ALA A 40 -8.49 1.39 5.36
C ALA A 40 -7.49 1.24 4.20
N ARG A 41 -6.87 2.35 3.77
CA ARG A 41 -5.82 2.34 2.73
C ARG A 41 -4.60 1.56 3.19
N ASP A 42 -4.14 1.77 4.42
CA ASP A 42 -3.03 1.04 5.02
C ASP A 42 -3.32 -0.47 5.10
N THR A 43 -4.54 -0.84 5.48
CA THR A 43 -4.99 -2.24 5.50
C THR A 43 -4.98 -2.86 4.10
N GLN A 44 -5.41 -2.11 3.08
CA GLN A 44 -5.38 -2.57 1.69
C GLN A 44 -3.94 -2.80 1.20
N VAL A 45 -3.00 -1.91 1.54
CA VAL A 45 -1.59 -2.07 1.20
C VAL A 45 -0.96 -3.25 1.95
N ARG A 46 -1.22 -3.41 3.25
CA ARG A 46 -0.75 -4.57 4.03
C ARG A 46 -1.24 -5.89 3.42
N ASN A 47 -2.53 -6.00 3.14
CA ASN A 47 -3.10 -7.17 2.47
C ASN A 47 -2.46 -7.39 1.09
N GLY A 48 -2.17 -6.30 0.37
CA GLY A 48 -1.41 -6.33 -0.87
C GLY A 48 -0.03 -6.96 -0.72
N ALA A 49 0.73 -6.51 0.29
CA ALA A 49 2.05 -7.03 0.61
C ALA A 49 2.02 -8.53 0.94
N HIS A 50 1.04 -8.98 1.72
CA HIS A 50 0.85 -10.41 2.04
C HIS A 50 0.56 -11.26 0.79
N LYS A 51 -0.33 -10.79 -0.10
CA LYS A 51 -0.62 -11.49 -1.36
C LYS A 51 0.61 -11.61 -2.27
N VAL A 52 1.44 -10.56 -2.32
CA VAL A 52 2.71 -10.61 -3.07
C VAL A 52 3.67 -11.60 -2.42
N ALA A 53 3.81 -11.59 -1.08
CA ALA A 53 4.66 -12.54 -0.37
C ALA A 53 4.22 -14.00 -0.60
N GLU A 54 2.92 -14.28 -0.56
CA GLU A 54 2.36 -15.60 -0.87
C GLU A 54 2.65 -16.01 -2.31
N ALA A 55 2.40 -15.12 -3.29
CA ALA A 55 2.71 -15.37 -4.69
C ALA A 55 4.20 -15.64 -4.92
N LEU A 56 5.08 -14.92 -4.22
CA LEU A 56 6.53 -15.18 -4.26
C LEU A 56 6.90 -16.53 -3.66
N GLY A 57 6.22 -16.94 -2.59
CA GLY A 57 6.38 -18.27 -2.01
C GLY A 57 5.92 -19.38 -2.94
N VAL A 58 4.78 -19.23 -3.61
CA VAL A 58 4.32 -20.20 -4.63
C VAL A 58 5.23 -20.18 -5.87
N TRP A 59 5.82 -19.03 -6.22
CA TRP A 59 6.81 -18.99 -7.29
C TRP A 59 8.07 -19.77 -6.92
N ALA A 60 8.62 -19.51 -5.73
CA ALA A 60 9.81 -20.19 -5.23
C ALA A 60 9.56 -21.72 -5.07
N ALA A 61 8.35 -22.07 -4.59
CA ALA A 61 7.53 -23.22 -4.98
C ALA A 61 8.08 -24.08 -6.11
N ASN A 62 7.81 -23.50 -7.27
CA ASN A 62 7.87 -24.14 -8.57
C ASN A 62 9.23 -23.94 -9.23
N ASN A 63 10.10 -23.09 -8.67
CA ASN A 63 11.37 -22.68 -9.27
C ASN A 63 12.59 -23.07 -8.42
N GLY A 64 12.48 -24.18 -7.67
CA GLY A 64 13.60 -24.76 -6.93
C GLY A 64 14.08 -23.89 -5.76
N GLY A 65 13.17 -23.15 -5.13
CA GLY A 65 13.44 -22.29 -3.98
C GLY A 65 14.22 -21.02 -4.25
N ARG A 66 14.30 -20.63 -5.51
CA ARG A 66 14.81 -19.32 -5.91
C ARG A 66 13.66 -18.33 -5.86
N PHE A 67 13.95 -17.04 -5.78
CA PHE A 67 12.95 -15.99 -5.99
C PHE A 67 13.03 -15.40 -7.39
N PRO A 68 11.93 -14.86 -7.93
CA PRO A 68 11.98 -14.25 -9.24
C PRO A 68 12.83 -12.98 -9.19
N ALA A 69 13.63 -12.81 -10.24
CA ALA A 69 14.23 -11.54 -10.58
C ALA A 69 13.12 -10.64 -11.14
N GLY A 70 12.94 -9.43 -10.58
CA GLY A 70 11.92 -8.53 -11.06
C GLY A 70 11.89 -7.18 -10.37
N GLY A 71 11.72 -6.14 -11.19
CA GLY A 71 11.48 -4.77 -10.71
C GLY A 71 12.66 -3.84 -10.94
N LEU A 72 13.69 -3.89 -10.09
CA LEU A 72 14.71 -2.84 -10.09
C LEU A 72 15.65 -2.96 -11.29
N SER A 73 15.81 -1.85 -12.01
CA SER A 73 16.74 -1.67 -13.14
C SER A 73 16.50 -2.56 -14.35
N SER A 74 15.34 -3.24 -14.44
CA SER A 74 15.05 -4.06 -15.61
C SER A 74 14.79 -3.21 -16.85
N THR A 75 15.49 -3.54 -17.93
CA THR A 75 15.44 -2.87 -19.24
C THR A 75 14.96 -3.79 -20.37
N VAL A 76 14.65 -5.05 -20.05
CA VAL A 76 14.16 -6.04 -21.02
C VAL A 76 12.76 -6.50 -20.68
N ALA A 77 12.02 -6.99 -21.67
CA ALA A 77 10.73 -7.65 -21.46
C ALA A 77 10.92 -9.03 -20.80
N ILE A 78 9.82 -9.61 -20.29
CA ILE A 78 9.84 -10.99 -19.77
C ILE A 78 10.32 -11.96 -20.85
N ALA A 79 11.32 -12.77 -20.51
CA ALA A 79 11.77 -13.89 -21.30
C ALA A 79 11.92 -15.13 -20.41
N GLY A 80 11.37 -16.26 -20.83
CA GLY A 80 11.45 -17.50 -20.05
C GLY A 80 10.83 -17.43 -18.64
N GLY A 81 9.85 -16.55 -18.43
CA GLY A 81 9.15 -16.41 -17.15
C GLY A 81 9.90 -15.61 -16.08
N VAL A 82 10.93 -14.85 -16.44
CA VAL A 82 11.69 -13.98 -15.52
C VAL A 82 12.06 -12.65 -16.19
N CYS A 83 12.31 -11.60 -15.38
CA CYS A 83 13.03 -10.42 -15.85
C CYS A 83 14.54 -10.71 -15.81
N THR A 84 15.19 -10.94 -16.95
CA THR A 84 16.57 -11.47 -16.99
C THR A 84 17.66 -10.51 -16.50
N ASP A 85 17.40 -9.20 -16.53
CA ASP A 85 18.32 -8.14 -16.08
C ASP A 85 17.79 -7.35 -14.87
N GLY A 86 16.59 -7.73 -14.39
CA GLY A 86 15.98 -7.11 -13.22
C GLY A 86 16.57 -7.66 -11.93
N ALA A 87 16.79 -6.81 -10.95
CA ALA A 87 16.98 -7.25 -9.57
C ALA A 87 15.67 -7.08 -8.79
N THR A 88 15.66 -7.60 -7.56
CA THR A 88 14.61 -7.30 -6.58
C THR A 88 14.31 -5.81 -6.51
N GLY A 89 13.06 -5.43 -6.33
CA GLY A 89 12.70 -4.04 -6.04
C GLY A 89 11.19 -3.83 -6.13
N PHE A 90 10.79 -2.68 -6.68
CA PHE A 90 9.38 -2.33 -6.78
C PHE A 90 8.56 -3.38 -7.54
N VAL A 91 7.38 -3.69 -7.00
CA VAL A 91 6.51 -4.72 -7.58
C VAL A 91 5.85 -4.23 -8.87
N GLY A 92 5.43 -2.97 -8.93
CA GLY A 92 4.59 -2.43 -10.00
C GLY A 92 5.30 -1.62 -11.07
N THR A 93 4.57 -1.30 -12.14
CA THR A 93 5.03 -0.64 -13.39
C THR A 93 5.20 0.89 -13.28
N GLY A 94 6.29 1.44 -13.80
CA GLY A 94 6.50 2.90 -13.81
C GLY A 94 7.82 3.36 -14.44
N ARG A 95 8.96 2.83 -13.95
CA ARG A 95 10.30 3.16 -14.48
C ARG A 95 10.94 2.02 -15.28
N TYR A 96 10.41 0.80 -15.16
CA TYR A 96 11.04 -0.43 -15.62
C TYR A 96 10.22 -1.10 -16.72
N ILE A 97 10.90 -1.78 -17.64
CA ILE A 97 10.28 -2.45 -18.79
C ILE A 97 9.66 -3.79 -18.38
N CYS A 98 10.19 -4.43 -17.33
CA CYS A 98 9.67 -5.64 -16.71
C CYS A 98 9.70 -5.49 -15.19
N THR A 99 8.61 -5.86 -14.54
CA THR A 99 8.46 -5.75 -13.08
C THR A 99 8.20 -7.10 -12.44
N LEU A 100 8.32 -7.15 -11.11
CA LEU A 100 8.00 -8.37 -10.36
C LEU A 100 6.53 -8.77 -10.55
N GLU A 101 5.62 -7.80 -10.65
CA GLU A 101 4.22 -8.06 -10.98
C GLU A 101 4.09 -8.77 -12.32
N ASP A 102 4.76 -8.29 -13.37
CA ASP A 102 4.66 -8.91 -14.69
C ASP A 102 5.10 -10.38 -14.64
N VAL A 103 6.16 -10.71 -13.88
CA VAL A 103 6.64 -12.09 -13.70
C VAL A 103 5.60 -12.95 -12.98
N LEU A 104 5.00 -12.43 -11.91
CA LEU A 104 3.99 -13.14 -11.14
C LEU A 104 2.66 -13.28 -11.91
N VAL A 105 2.33 -12.32 -12.76
CA VAL A 105 1.18 -12.37 -13.67
C VAL A 105 1.41 -13.41 -14.76
N ALA A 106 2.59 -13.46 -15.37
CA ALA A 106 2.94 -14.48 -16.37
C ALA A 106 2.88 -15.90 -15.79
N ALA A 107 3.14 -16.05 -14.49
CA ALA A 107 3.00 -17.30 -13.76
C ALA A 107 1.57 -17.60 -13.27
N ASN A 108 0.59 -16.74 -13.55
CA ASN A 108 -0.79 -16.80 -13.03
C ASN A 108 -0.89 -16.79 -11.49
N LEU A 109 0.06 -16.15 -10.81
CA LEU A 109 0.10 -16.05 -9.34
C LEU A 109 -0.47 -14.72 -8.82
N LEU A 110 -0.50 -13.69 -9.67
CA LEU A 110 -1.15 -12.41 -9.40
C LEU A 110 -1.98 -11.96 -10.60
N PRO A 111 -3.08 -11.20 -10.37
CA PRO A 111 -3.82 -10.57 -11.46
C PRO A 111 -3.05 -9.38 -12.03
N ALA A 112 -3.25 -9.09 -13.32
CA ALA A 112 -2.66 -7.92 -13.97
C ALA A 112 -3.23 -6.62 -13.38
N GLY A 113 -2.37 -5.60 -13.21
CA GLY A 113 -2.75 -4.31 -12.62
C GLY A 113 -2.93 -4.37 -11.09
N PHE A 114 -2.46 -5.42 -10.44
CA PHE A 114 -2.56 -5.59 -9.00
C PHE A 114 -2.03 -4.38 -8.23
N THR A 115 -0.83 -3.89 -8.58
CA THR A 115 -0.26 -2.75 -7.87
C THR A 115 -0.93 -1.42 -8.20
N THR A 116 -1.56 -1.30 -9.38
CA THR A 116 -2.36 -0.12 -9.74
C THR A 116 -3.67 -0.03 -8.98
N ALA A 117 -4.18 -1.17 -8.50
CA ALA A 117 -5.37 -1.22 -7.65
C ALA A 117 -5.04 -0.93 -6.17
N LEU A 118 -3.77 -0.89 -5.78
CA LEU A 118 -3.36 -0.55 -4.42
C LEU A 118 -3.30 0.97 -4.24
N PRO A 119 -3.53 1.45 -3.00
CA PRO A 119 -3.33 2.86 -2.66
C PRO A 119 -1.94 3.34 -3.05
N VAL A 120 -1.90 4.51 -3.68
CA VAL A 120 -0.67 5.19 -4.08
C VAL A 120 0.18 5.54 -2.85
N ASN A 121 1.50 5.43 -2.99
CA ASN A 121 2.43 5.88 -1.96
C ASN A 121 2.53 7.41 -1.99
N THR A 122 1.93 8.06 -1.00
CA THR A 122 1.89 9.52 -0.84
C THR A 122 3.07 10.09 -0.05
N GLN A 123 3.88 9.22 0.57
CA GLN A 123 5.02 9.61 1.43
C GLN A 123 6.27 9.99 0.62
N VAL A 124 6.29 9.69 -0.68
CA VAL A 124 7.37 10.10 -1.60
C VAL A 124 6.94 11.38 -2.31
N SER A 125 7.63 12.46 -2.01
CA SER A 125 7.44 13.77 -2.65
C SER A 125 8.68 14.15 -3.46
N GLY A 126 8.66 13.77 -4.75
CA GLY A 126 9.66 14.19 -5.73
C GLY A 126 10.50 13.03 -6.28
N GLY A 127 10.29 12.68 -7.56
CA GLY A 127 11.07 11.69 -8.29
C GLY A 127 10.24 10.87 -9.28
N ALA A 128 10.91 10.11 -10.16
CA ALA A 128 10.28 9.23 -11.17
C ALA A 128 9.45 8.06 -10.58
N THR A 129 9.43 7.92 -9.25
CA THR A 129 8.71 6.90 -8.48
C THR A 129 7.47 7.45 -7.75
N ASN A 130 7.13 8.73 -7.93
CA ASN A 130 6.00 9.39 -7.27
C ASN A 130 4.67 8.62 -7.46
N GLY A 131 4.04 8.25 -6.34
CA GLY A 131 2.66 7.77 -6.27
C GLY A 131 2.41 6.34 -6.75
N THR A 132 3.11 5.80 -7.75
CA THR A 132 2.70 4.54 -8.39
C THR A 132 3.22 3.26 -7.70
N LYS A 133 3.96 3.37 -6.60
CA LYS A 133 4.75 2.27 -6.04
C LYS A 133 4.50 2.12 -4.55
N SER A 134 3.59 1.24 -4.18
CA SER A 134 3.23 0.98 -2.78
C SER A 134 3.97 -0.21 -2.16
N LEU A 135 4.58 -1.08 -2.97
CA LEU A 135 5.27 -2.29 -2.55
C LEU A 135 6.66 -2.40 -3.20
N ALA A 136 7.66 -2.78 -2.42
CA ALA A 136 9.00 -3.09 -2.90
C ALA A 136 9.54 -4.34 -2.18
N VAL A 137 10.23 -5.21 -2.92
CA VAL A 137 10.73 -6.48 -2.43
C VAL A 137 12.25 -6.46 -2.49
N TYR A 138 12.91 -6.92 -1.43
CA TYR A 138 14.36 -7.00 -1.33
C TYR A 138 14.80 -8.34 -0.72
N PRO A 139 16.01 -8.83 -1.06
CA PRO A 139 16.55 -10.02 -0.42
C PRO A 139 16.91 -9.70 1.04
N CYS A 140 16.76 -10.69 1.90
CA CYS A 140 17.13 -10.62 3.31
C CYS A 140 17.90 -11.89 3.69
N GLY A 141 19.07 -12.10 3.09
CA GLY A 141 19.83 -13.35 3.19
C GLY A 141 19.58 -14.28 2.00
N THR A 142 19.67 -15.59 2.20
CA THR A 142 19.70 -16.58 1.10
C THR A 142 18.32 -17.03 0.61
N ASN A 143 17.38 -17.33 1.52
CA ASN A 143 16.03 -17.83 1.18
C ASN A 143 14.90 -16.96 1.78
N THR A 144 15.22 -15.73 2.13
CA THR A 144 14.28 -14.82 2.78
C THR A 144 14.21 -13.54 1.98
N GLN A 145 13.01 -13.01 1.81
CA GLN A 145 12.77 -11.69 1.26
C GLN A 145 12.00 -10.83 2.25
N VAL A 146 12.20 -9.53 2.13
CA VAL A 146 11.43 -8.53 2.85
C VAL A 146 10.60 -7.75 1.84
N VAL A 147 9.30 -7.67 2.11
CA VAL A 147 8.38 -6.82 1.36
C VAL A 147 8.18 -5.55 2.17
N PHE A 148 8.74 -4.45 1.68
CA PHE A 148 8.48 -3.11 2.20
C PHE A 148 7.26 -2.52 1.54
N TYR A 149 6.47 -1.80 2.33
CA TYR A 149 5.25 -1.19 1.86
C TYR A 149 4.97 0.17 2.50
N ALA A 150 4.22 0.98 1.78
CA ALA A 150 3.86 2.32 2.20
C ALA A 150 2.69 2.27 3.20
N LEU A 151 2.84 2.97 4.32
CA LEU A 151 1.76 3.24 5.27
C LEU A 151 1.64 4.74 5.45
N GLU A 152 0.41 5.25 5.47
CA GLU A 152 0.10 6.66 5.70
C GLU A 152 -0.03 6.96 7.19
N SER A 153 -0.49 6.00 7.99
CA SER A 153 -0.60 6.10 9.45
C SER A 153 -0.01 4.83 10.12
N PRO A 154 1.32 4.65 10.09
CA PRO A 154 1.96 3.50 10.72
C PRO A 154 1.81 3.55 12.24
N SER A 155 1.52 2.40 12.86
CA SER A 155 1.57 2.27 14.32
C SER A 155 3.01 2.26 14.83
N GLN A 156 3.18 2.39 16.15
CA GLN A 156 4.50 2.25 16.77
C GLN A 156 5.10 0.86 16.51
N ASP A 157 4.26 -0.18 16.51
CA ASP A 157 4.70 -1.55 16.25
C ASP A 157 5.14 -1.74 14.80
N ASP A 158 4.43 -1.15 13.83
CA ASP A 158 4.86 -1.14 12.42
C ASP A 158 6.23 -0.48 12.28
N THR A 159 6.42 0.66 12.93
CA THR A 159 7.67 1.43 12.88
C THR A 159 8.83 0.64 13.50
N ASN A 160 8.59 0.02 14.65
CA ASN A 160 9.58 -0.82 15.33
C ASN A 160 9.97 -2.02 14.46
N ASN A 161 8.99 -2.75 13.95
CA ASN A 161 9.20 -3.89 13.07
C ASN A 161 9.94 -3.51 11.78
N PHE A 162 9.55 -2.39 11.16
CA PHE A 162 10.23 -1.86 9.99
C PHE A 162 11.72 -1.59 10.28
N ASN A 163 12.03 -0.88 11.37
CA ASN A 163 13.41 -0.56 11.75
C ASN A 163 14.23 -1.82 12.06
N THR A 164 13.63 -2.81 12.71
CA THR A 164 14.26 -4.11 12.96
C THR A 164 14.60 -4.81 11.65
N LEU A 165 13.66 -4.89 10.71
CA LEU A 165 13.87 -5.60 9.44
C LEU A 165 14.85 -4.88 8.51
N VAL A 166 14.82 -3.54 8.46
CA VAL A 166 15.82 -2.76 7.72
C VAL A 166 17.24 -3.06 8.23
N THR A 167 17.40 -3.09 9.56
CA THR A 167 18.68 -3.41 10.20
C THR A 167 19.11 -4.85 9.94
N GLN A 168 18.19 -5.80 10.10
CA GLN A 168 18.44 -7.24 9.91
C GLN A 168 18.82 -7.58 8.47
N CYS A 169 18.15 -6.99 7.49
CA CYS A 169 18.35 -7.28 6.07
C CYS A 169 19.48 -6.47 5.43
N GLY A 170 20.07 -5.52 6.16
CA GLY A 170 21.13 -4.64 5.64
C GLY A 170 20.67 -3.76 4.47
N THR A 171 19.38 -3.55 4.32
CA THR A 171 18.81 -2.70 3.26
C THR A 171 19.02 -1.23 3.64
N ALA A 172 19.51 -0.41 2.72
CA ALA A 172 19.83 0.99 3.01
C ALA A 172 18.62 1.78 3.54
N SER A 173 18.86 2.75 4.43
CA SER A 173 17.83 3.66 4.98
C SER A 173 17.07 4.44 3.90
N SER A 174 17.55 4.44 2.65
CA SER A 174 16.85 4.98 1.48
C SER A 174 15.45 4.39 1.27
N VAL A 175 15.17 3.17 1.77
CA VAL A 175 13.80 2.60 1.76
C VAL A 175 12.82 3.44 2.58
N HIS A 176 13.29 3.95 3.73
CA HIS A 176 12.51 4.85 4.58
C HIS A 176 12.58 6.30 4.10
N ASP A 177 13.81 6.79 3.88
CA ASP A 177 14.09 8.22 3.71
C ASP A 177 13.82 8.70 2.28
N THR A 178 14.06 7.84 1.28
CA THR A 178 13.87 8.17 -0.14
C THR A 178 12.56 7.61 -0.69
N MET A 179 12.15 6.42 -0.24
CA MET A 179 10.98 5.72 -0.78
C MET A 179 9.75 5.78 0.13
N GLY A 180 9.85 6.44 1.29
CA GLY A 180 8.70 6.70 2.16
C GLY A 180 8.01 5.42 2.67
N MET A 181 8.67 4.26 2.60
CA MET A 181 8.10 3.02 3.09
C MET A 181 8.12 3.05 4.61
N ARG A 182 7.07 2.50 5.21
CA ARG A 182 6.82 2.58 6.65
C ARG A 182 6.39 1.25 7.25
N GLY A 183 6.09 0.24 6.43
CA GLY A 183 5.82 -1.12 6.86
C GLY A 183 6.74 -2.12 6.17
N ALA A 184 6.95 -3.25 6.84
CA ALA A 184 7.82 -4.32 6.36
C ALA A 184 7.25 -5.68 6.76
N LEU A 185 7.31 -6.63 5.83
CA LEU A 185 6.93 -8.02 6.04
C LEU A 185 8.10 -8.91 5.66
N LEU A 186 8.65 -9.63 6.63
CA LEU A 186 9.65 -10.66 6.37
C LEU A 186 8.95 -11.95 5.95
N PHE A 187 9.44 -12.57 4.90
CA PHE A 187 8.90 -13.81 4.38
C PHE A 187 10.04 -14.74 3.95
N LYS A 188 9.89 -16.03 4.26
CA LYS A 188 10.86 -17.07 3.95
C LYS A 188 10.20 -18.19 3.17
N TYR A 189 10.91 -18.70 2.18
CA TYR A 189 10.55 -19.89 1.42
C TYR A 189 11.38 -21.11 1.85
#